data_AF-A0A946HMY6-F1
#
_entry.id   AF-A0A946HMY6-F1
#
_cell.length_a   1.000
_cell.length_b   1.000
_cell.length_c   1.000
_cell.angle_alpha   90.00
_cell.angle_beta   90.00
_cell.angle_gamma   90.00
#
_symmetry.space_group_name_H-M   'P 1'
#
loop_
_entity.id
_entity.type
_entity.pdbx_description
1 polymer ?
#
loop_
_entity_poly.entity_id
_entity_poly.type
_entity_poly.pdbx_seq_one_letter_code
_entity_poly.pdbx_strand_id
1 'polypeptide(L)'
;MNLKFKLIHLFVFVLLLKAGNGLIFAMASAGTSSTASPVVLTVEYRDNQTQLAVLTKFTLADLMLLPATKFTTSTIWTAEEQTFTGVELAELIKHLEIKAHVLHAVALDEYYFDLPISDA
;
A
#
# COMPACT_ATOMS: atom_id res chain seq x y z
N MET A 1 0.59 -18.89 -18.69
CA MET A 1 1.43 -18.08 -19.61
C MET A 1 1.24 -16.62 -19.23
N ASN A 2 2.26 -16.04 -18.60
CA ASN A 2 2.33 -14.62 -18.25
C ASN A 2 2.41 -13.74 -19.51
N LEU A 3 1.82 -12.54 -19.48
CA LEU A 3 2.47 -11.25 -19.79
C LEU A 3 1.40 -10.13 -19.77
N LYS A 4 1.27 -9.35 -18.69
CA LYS A 4 2.02 -8.10 -18.42
C LYS A 4 1.98 -7.11 -19.59
N PHE A 5 0.89 -6.35 -19.68
CA PHE A 5 0.81 -5.09 -20.41
C PHE A 5 1.56 -4.00 -19.62
N LYS A 6 2.76 -3.62 -20.07
CA LYS A 6 3.37 -2.33 -19.72
C LYS A 6 3.49 -1.51 -21.01
N LEU A 7 2.49 -0.67 -21.20
CA LEU A 7 2.52 0.49 -22.08
C LEU A 7 3.37 1.58 -21.39
N ILE A 8 3.91 2.52 -22.17
CA ILE A 8 4.67 3.72 -21.77
C ILE A 8 6.20 3.53 -21.80
N HIS A 9 6.80 3.81 -22.96
CA HIS A 9 7.63 5.01 -23.16
C HIS A 9 7.88 5.20 -24.67
N LEU A 10 7.14 6.14 -25.24
CA LEU A 10 7.40 6.75 -26.54
C LEU A 10 8.52 7.78 -26.34
N PHE A 11 9.74 7.49 -26.77
CA PHE A 11 10.58 8.51 -27.40
C PHE A 11 11.63 7.89 -28.32
N VAL A 12 11.68 8.49 -29.51
CA VAL A 12 12.34 8.05 -30.74
C VAL A 12 13.84 8.33 -30.69
N PHE A 13 14.67 7.41 -31.19
CA PHE A 13 15.84 7.80 -31.96
C PHE A 13 16.18 6.73 -33.01
N VAL A 14 15.83 7.05 -34.26
CA VAL A 14 16.32 6.35 -35.44
C VAL A 14 17.79 6.71 -35.60
N LEU A 15 18.68 5.71 -35.58
CA LEU A 15 19.97 5.81 -36.24
C LEU A 15 20.28 4.49 -36.96
N LEU A 16 19.91 4.44 -38.23
CA LEU A 16 20.42 3.46 -39.19
C LEU A 16 21.83 3.88 -39.59
N LEU A 17 22.85 3.12 -39.19
CA LEU A 17 24.16 3.11 -39.85
C LEU A 17 24.76 1.68 -39.80
N LYS A 18 25.31 1.27 -40.94
CA LYS A 18 25.65 -0.08 -41.36
C LYS A 18 26.85 -0.73 -40.65
N ALA A 19 26.78 -2.06 -40.57
CA ALA A 19 27.82 -3.08 -40.71
C ALA A 19 29.28 -2.74 -40.31
N GLY A 20 29.78 -3.45 -39.28
CA GLY A 20 31.21 -3.58 -39.03
C GLY A 20 31.50 -4.17 -37.65
N ASN A 21 31.99 -5.41 -37.65
CA ASN A 21 32.60 -6.21 -36.58
C ASN A 21 32.83 -5.55 -35.21
N GLY A 22 32.37 -6.20 -34.12
CA GLY A 22 32.99 -6.04 -32.82
C GLY A 22 32.12 -6.36 -31.61
N LEU A 23 32.61 -7.31 -30.80
CA LEU A 23 32.42 -7.42 -29.35
C LEU A 23 30.98 -7.68 -28.84
N ILE A 24 30.68 -8.95 -28.59
CA ILE A 24 29.53 -9.37 -27.78
C ILE A 24 29.81 -8.99 -26.33
N PHE A 25 29.15 -7.95 -25.82
CA PHE A 25 29.09 -7.64 -24.39
C PHE A 25 27.95 -8.45 -23.77
N ALA A 26 28.28 -9.54 -23.08
CA ALA A 26 27.30 -10.28 -22.29
C ALA A 26 26.96 -9.48 -21.02
N MET A 27 25.88 -8.71 -21.06
CA MET A 27 25.30 -8.13 -19.84
C MET A 27 24.63 -9.25 -19.04
N ALA A 28 25.30 -9.74 -18.00
CA ALA A 28 24.68 -10.53 -16.95
C ALA A 28 23.68 -9.64 -16.19
N SER A 29 22.39 -9.81 -16.47
CA SER A 29 21.33 -9.20 -15.66
C SER A 29 21.21 -9.99 -14.36
N ALA A 30 21.84 -9.50 -13.30
CA ALA A 30 21.57 -9.97 -11.94
C ALA A 30 20.14 -9.55 -11.58
N GLY A 31 19.17 -10.43 -11.81
CA GLY A 31 17.80 -10.25 -11.37
C GLY A 31 17.76 -10.28 -9.84
N THR A 32 17.67 -9.12 -9.21
CA THR A 32 17.25 -9.02 -7.80
C THR A 32 15.81 -9.52 -7.73
N SER A 33 15.61 -10.70 -7.16
CA SER A 33 14.31 -11.13 -6.66
C SER A 33 14.00 -10.30 -5.41
N SER A 34 13.37 -9.15 -5.61
CA SER A 34 12.76 -8.41 -4.49
C SER A 34 11.59 -9.25 -3.98
N THR A 35 11.79 -9.96 -2.87
CA THR A 35 10.71 -10.59 -2.12
C THR A 35 9.90 -9.46 -1.49
N ALA A 36 8.86 -9.01 -2.19
CA ALA A 36 7.96 -7.99 -1.66
C ALA A 36 7.33 -8.48 -0.36
N SER A 37 7.35 -7.63 0.68
CA SER A 37 6.72 -7.94 1.96
C SER A 37 5.21 -8.11 1.80
N PRO A 38 4.55 -8.97 2.61
CA PRO A 38 3.12 -9.19 2.51
C PRO A 38 2.33 -7.92 2.85
N VAL A 39 1.25 -7.70 2.11
CA VAL A 39 0.30 -6.62 2.37
C VAL A 39 -0.59 -7.04 3.54
N VAL A 40 -0.69 -6.18 4.54
CA VAL A 40 -1.47 -6.41 5.77
C VAL A 40 -2.71 -5.53 5.86
N LEU A 41 -2.75 -4.42 5.13
CA LEU A 41 -3.90 -3.51 5.06
C LEU A 41 -4.09 -3.01 3.63
N THR A 42 -5.33 -3.02 3.16
CA THR A 42 -5.73 -2.39 1.90
C THR A 42 -6.78 -1.33 2.20
N VAL A 43 -6.59 -0.13 1.68
CA VAL A 43 -7.54 0.98 1.81
C VAL A 43 -8.02 1.37 0.42
N GLU A 44 -9.32 1.24 0.20
CA GLU A 44 -9.99 1.72 -1.01
C GLU A 44 -10.74 3.01 -0.68
N TYR A 45 -10.50 4.06 -1.46
CA TYR A 45 -11.14 5.36 -1.27
C TYR A 45 -11.22 6.13 -2.59
N ARG A 46 -11.98 7.23 -2.59
CA ARG A 46 -11.95 8.19 -3.70
C ARG A 46 -10.98 9.32 -3.38
N ASP A 47 -10.04 9.55 -4.29
CA ASP A 47 -9.12 10.66 -4.17
C ASP A 47 -9.87 12.00 -4.26
N ASN A 48 -9.59 12.89 -3.31
CA ASN A 48 -10.34 14.13 -3.18
C ASN A 48 -10.11 15.09 -4.38
N GLN A 49 -8.95 15.03 -5.05
CA GLN A 49 -8.63 15.93 -6.16
C GLN A 49 -9.11 15.39 -7.50
N THR A 50 -8.86 14.12 -7.78
CA THR A 50 -9.12 13.48 -9.06
C THR A 50 -10.48 12.80 -9.14
N GLN A 51 -11.14 12.56 -8.00
CA GLN A 51 -12.40 11.82 -7.88
C GLN A 51 -12.34 10.38 -8.41
N LEU A 52 -11.14 9.85 -8.62
CA LEU A 52 -10.90 8.47 -9.05
C LEU A 52 -10.82 7.53 -7.84
N ALA A 53 -11.20 6.27 -8.06
CA ALA A 53 -10.98 5.22 -7.08
C ALA A 53 -9.49 4.93 -6.95
N VAL A 54 -8.99 4.98 -5.72
CA VAL A 54 -7.60 4.69 -5.33
C VAL A 54 -7.60 3.49 -4.41
N LEU A 55 -6.63 2.60 -4.62
CA LEU A 55 -6.40 1.43 -3.81
C LEU A 55 -4.96 1.48 -3.29
N THR A 56 -4.82 1.80 -2.01
CA THR A 56 -3.53 1.89 -1.31
C THR A 56 -3.30 0.62 -0.51
N LYS A 57 -2.11 0.02 -0.66
CA LYS A 57 -1.72 -1.21 0.04
C LYS A 57 -0.57 -0.90 0.98
N PHE A 58 -0.69 -1.36 2.22
CA PHE A 58 0.33 -1.20 3.25
C PHE A 58 0.87 -2.57 3.64
N THR A 59 2.20 -2.66 3.67
CA THR A 59 2.91 -3.71 4.39
C THR A 59 3.06 -3.33 5.86
N LEU A 60 3.44 -4.30 6.70
CA LEU A 60 3.70 -4.01 8.11
C LEU A 60 4.81 -2.94 8.27
N ALA A 61 5.84 -2.98 7.42
CA ALA A 61 6.93 -2.01 7.45
C ALA A 61 6.44 -0.60 7.13
N ASP A 62 5.51 -0.44 6.18
CA ASP A 62 4.93 0.86 5.84
C ASP A 62 4.15 1.44 7.02
N LEU A 63 3.37 0.61 7.72
CA LEU A 63 2.62 1.03 8.91
C LEU A 63 3.53 1.41 10.08
N MET A 64 4.68 0.73 10.23
CA MET A 64 5.66 1.04 11.27
C MET A 64 6.40 2.37 11.05
N LEU A 65 6.32 2.95 9.85
CA LEU A 65 6.87 4.29 9.56
C LEU A 65 5.91 5.42 9.96
N LEU A 66 4.63 5.10 10.17
CA LEU A 66 3.63 6.08 10.63
C LEU A 66 3.77 6.30 12.14
N PRO A 67 3.29 7.45 12.66
CA PRO A 67 3.26 7.70 14.10
C PRO A 67 2.52 6.59 14.85
N ALA A 68 3.20 5.97 15.81
CA ALA A 68 2.61 4.96 16.67
C ALA A 68 2.02 5.61 17.93
N THR A 69 0.76 5.29 18.22
CA THR A 69 0.11 5.58 19.48
C THR A 69 0.09 4.34 20.35
N LYS A 70 0.23 4.55 21.66
CA LYS A 70 0.07 3.53 22.68
C LYS A 70 -1.10 3.90 23.59
N PHE A 71 -2.02 2.99 23.80
CA PHE A 71 -3.10 3.16 24.77
C PHE A 71 -3.29 1.91 25.61
N THR A 72 -3.80 2.09 26.82
CA THR A 72 -4.02 1.02 27.80
C THR A 72 -5.50 1.03 28.17
N THR A 73 -6.15 -0.13 28.10
CA THR A 73 -7.57 -0.29 28.41
C THR A 73 -7.81 -1.56 29.20
N SER A 74 -8.80 -1.55 30.09
CA SER A 74 -9.25 -2.75 30.79
C SER A 74 -10.51 -3.29 30.12
N THR A 75 -10.67 -4.61 30.15
CA THR A 75 -11.90 -5.26 29.68
C THR A 75 -12.45 -6.12 30.81
N ILE A 76 -13.75 -6.39 30.81
CA ILE A 76 -14.36 -7.30 31.79
C ILE A 76 -13.92 -8.76 31.62
N TRP A 77 -13.26 -9.07 30.50
CA TRP A 77 -12.84 -10.42 30.13
C TRP A 77 -11.39 -10.72 30.47
N THR A 78 -10.57 -9.69 30.76
CA THR A 78 -9.16 -9.82 31.10
C THR A 78 -8.91 -9.33 32.51
N ALA A 79 -8.14 -10.09 33.30
CA ALA A 79 -7.82 -9.71 34.68
C ALA A 79 -6.91 -8.48 34.77
N GLU A 80 -6.06 -8.27 33.76
CA GLU A 80 -5.10 -7.16 33.70
C GLU A 80 -5.45 -6.18 32.57
N GLU A 81 -4.96 -4.95 32.72
CA GLU A 81 -5.05 -3.94 31.67
C GLU A 81 -4.26 -4.36 30.43
N GLN A 82 -4.87 -4.21 29.26
CA GLN A 82 -4.27 -4.53 27.98
C GLN A 82 -3.73 -3.27 27.33
N THR A 83 -2.48 -3.33 26.90
CA THR A 83 -1.82 -2.22 26.22
C THR A 83 -1.72 -2.53 24.73
N PHE A 84 -2.25 -1.63 23.92
CA PHE A 84 -2.21 -1.71 22.46
C PHE A 84 -1.24 -0.68 21.91
N THR A 85 -0.57 -1.01 20.80
CA THR A 85 0.31 -0.09 20.09
C THR A 85 0.07 -0.24 18.61
N GLY A 86 -0.16 0.88 17.92
CA GLY A 86 -0.48 0.90 16.50
C GLY A 86 -0.66 2.32 15.98
N VAL A 87 -1.08 2.43 14.73
CA VAL A 87 -1.40 3.71 14.10
C VAL A 87 -2.83 4.08 14.45
N GLU A 88 -3.08 5.30 14.90
CA GLU A 88 -4.45 5.79 15.10
C GLU A 88 -5.21 5.83 13.77
N LEU A 89 -6.47 5.39 13.81
CA LEU A 89 -7.31 5.36 12.62
C LEU A 89 -7.52 6.77 12.05
N ALA A 90 -7.78 7.77 12.91
CA ALA A 90 -7.84 9.18 12.52
C ALA A 90 -6.59 9.66 11.80
N GLU A 91 -5.39 9.32 12.29
CA GLU A 91 -4.14 9.77 11.67
C GLU A 91 -3.90 9.08 10.31
N LEU A 92 -4.29 7.81 10.17
CA LEU A 92 -4.24 7.11 8.87
C LEU A 92 -5.18 7.76 7.85
N ILE A 93 -6.41 8.08 8.25
CA ILE A 93 -7.41 8.75 7.39
C ILE A 93 -6.90 10.12 6.94
N LYS A 94 -6.32 10.87 7.87
CA LYS A 94 -5.71 12.18 7.60
C LYS A 94 -4.50 12.06 6.68
N HIS A 95 -3.64 11.06 6.89
CA HIS A 95 -2.48 10.79 6.03
C HIS A 95 -2.87 10.52 4.58
N LEU A 96 -4.00 9.84 4.37
CA LEU A 96 -4.55 9.53 3.04
C LEU A 96 -5.46 10.63 2.48
N GLU A 97 -5.68 11.72 3.23
CA GLU A 97 -6.57 12.83 2.87
C GLU A 97 -7.99 12.40 2.48
N ILE A 98 -8.49 11.34 3.12
CA ILE A 98 -9.79 10.74 2.80
C ILE A 98 -10.92 11.66 3.27
N LYS A 99 -11.90 11.92 2.39
CA LYS A 99 -13.16 12.57 2.74
C LYS A 99 -14.33 11.62 2.52
N ALA A 100 -14.83 11.05 3.60
CA ALA A 100 -15.98 10.15 3.62
C ALA A 100 -16.82 10.41 4.88
N HIS A 101 -18.00 9.77 4.97
CA HIS A 101 -18.86 9.83 6.15
C HIS A 101 -18.84 8.52 6.94
N VAL A 102 -18.62 7.40 6.25
CA VAL A 102 -18.67 6.05 6.80
C VAL A 102 -17.42 5.31 6.32
N LEU A 103 -16.82 4.55 7.22
CA LEU A 103 -15.74 3.62 6.94
C LEU A 103 -16.32 2.21 6.95
N HIS A 104 -15.94 1.42 5.96
CA HIS A 104 -16.27 0.00 5.89
C HIS A 104 -15.03 -0.81 6.25
N ALA A 105 -15.03 -1.43 7.42
CA ALA A 105 -13.91 -2.23 7.91
C ALA A 105 -14.19 -3.71 7.69
N VAL A 106 -13.29 -4.42 7.01
CA VAL A 106 -13.39 -5.85 6.70
C VAL A 106 -12.16 -6.58 7.21
N ALA A 107 -12.37 -7.65 7.98
CA ALA A 107 -11.34 -8.53 8.50
C ALA A 107 -11.05 -9.70 7.54
N LEU A 108 -9.97 -10.43 7.81
CA LEU A 108 -9.53 -11.56 6.97
C LEU A 108 -10.50 -12.74 6.96
N ASP A 109 -11.32 -12.89 8.01
CA ASP A 109 -12.38 -13.87 8.15
C ASP A 109 -13.73 -13.38 7.60
N GLU A 110 -13.69 -12.32 6.78
CA GLU A 110 -14.85 -11.70 6.13
C GLU A 110 -15.86 -11.07 7.12
N TYR A 111 -15.49 -10.94 8.40
CA TYR A 111 -16.25 -10.14 9.34
C TYR A 111 -16.12 -8.66 8.96
N TYR A 112 -17.26 -7.94 8.94
CA TYR A 112 -17.26 -6.53 8.62
C TYR A 112 -18.19 -5.72 9.51
N PHE A 113 -17.89 -4.43 9.60
CA PHE A 113 -18.77 -3.46 10.24
C PHE A 113 -18.56 -2.07 9.62
N ASP A 114 -19.61 -1.26 9.70
CA ASP A 114 -19.58 0.14 9.29
C ASP A 114 -19.43 1.01 10.53
N LEU A 115 -18.58 2.04 10.44
CA LEU A 115 -18.41 3.03 11.48
C LEU A 115 -18.46 4.45 10.89
N PRO A 116 -19.12 5.42 11.58
CA PRO A 116 -19.01 6.83 11.23
C PRO A 116 -17.55 7.28 11.27
N ILE A 117 -17.13 8.12 10.32
CA ILE A 117 -15.76 8.65 10.33
C ILE A 117 -15.47 9.53 11.55
N SER A 118 -16.52 10.03 12.23
CA SER A 118 -16.41 10.81 13.46
C SER A 118 -15.96 9.98 14.66
N ASP A 119 -16.05 8.65 14.58
CA ASP A 119 -15.67 7.73 15.64
C ASP A 119 -14.23 7.22 15.48
N ALA A 120 -13.54 7.62 14.40
CA ALA A 120 -12.14 7.33 14.12
C ALA A 120 -11.19 8.22 14.92
#